data_AF-A0A3D1KL28-F1
#
_entry.id   AF-A0A3D1KL28-F1
#
_cell.length_a   1.000
_cell.length_b   1.000
_cell.length_c   1.000
_cell.angle_alpha   90.00
_cell.angle_beta   90.00
_cell.angle_gamma   90.00
#
_symmetry.space_group_name_H-M   'P 1'
#
loop_
_entity.id
_entity.type
_entity.pdbx_description
1 polymer ?
#
loop_
_entity_poly.entity_id
_entity_poly.type
_entity_poly.pdbx_seq_one_letter_code
_entity_poly.pdbx_strand_id
1 'polypeptide(L)'
;MPLLTFKNKQDLEESALAIRSLLQGWGLQTGEWMIGKQMGFFLGGVILNPKIIKRDTNVYILYKKLPWPCQPEGRMVFPPKGSIYAKQYYETQEKYQLGIDLMPIPDKQLKSGYITQKKLLVNVASQKINIESPAKFVEREEILAEFYQNRSNQEIRDFYYCDRTRYLGWTTLFKRVGVGLKSKSLIKRLAKVTTDYKSFIKRAYPEFFDKKLMHGGQNSKLLHGQIAYFKEATLTGKVAIYDSKIKYQPTPEKSIFVFSHFYPADTVVLPLAKAIVTQGGGLLCHAAIVTREEQVPCLVGVCGLMRSIKNGQKITINFKEGTIKL
;
A
#
# COMPACT_ATOMS: atom_id res chain seq x y z
N MET A 1 3.06 -10.47 -1.30
CA MET A 1 4.31 -11.25 -1.38
C MET A 1 5.04 -11.18 -0.04
N PRO A 2 5.94 -12.11 0.33
CA PRO A 2 6.86 -11.87 1.45
C PRO A 2 7.63 -10.56 1.20
N LEU A 3 8.02 -9.86 2.27
CA LEU A 3 8.83 -8.64 2.19
C LEU A 3 10.25 -9.00 1.73
N LEU A 4 10.39 -9.28 0.44
CA LEU A 4 11.67 -9.55 -0.20
C LEU A 4 12.51 -8.27 -0.22
N THR A 5 13.82 -8.44 -0.17
CA THR A 5 14.80 -7.34 -0.26
C THR A 5 15.67 -7.54 -1.49
N PHE A 6 16.36 -6.48 -1.94
CA PHE A 6 17.34 -6.63 -3.02
C PHE A 6 18.55 -7.42 -2.54
N LYS A 7 19.00 -8.40 -3.33
CA LYS A 7 20.09 -9.31 -2.94
C LYS A 7 21.44 -8.60 -3.00
N ASN A 8 21.64 -7.83 -4.07
CA ASN A 8 22.86 -7.11 -4.38
C ASN A 8 22.53 -5.82 -5.16
N LYS A 9 23.57 -5.03 -5.45
CA LYS A 9 23.45 -3.76 -6.17
C LYS A 9 22.91 -3.98 -7.60
N GLN A 10 23.41 -5.00 -8.29
CA GLN A 10 23.05 -5.28 -9.68
C GLN A 10 21.55 -5.59 -9.82
N ASP A 11 21.00 -6.43 -8.94
CA ASP A 11 19.57 -6.77 -8.87
C ASP A 11 18.67 -5.53 -8.68
N LEU A 12 19.12 -4.57 -7.87
CA LEU A 12 18.44 -3.29 -7.69
C LEU A 12 18.53 -2.43 -8.97
N GLU A 13 19.71 -2.32 -9.58
CA GLU A 13 19.90 -1.56 -10.83
C GLU A 13 19.09 -2.15 -11.99
N GLU A 14 19.08 -3.48 -12.16
CA GLU A 14 18.26 -4.19 -13.14
C GLU A 14 16.77 -3.93 -12.93
N SER A 15 16.30 -3.99 -11.68
CA SER A 15 14.90 -3.67 -11.35
C SER A 15 14.55 -2.21 -11.66
N ALA A 16 15.49 -1.29 -11.45
CA ALA A 16 15.31 0.12 -11.79
C ALA A 16 15.20 0.31 -13.32
N LEU A 17 16.05 -0.38 -14.10
CA LEU A 17 15.98 -0.37 -15.57
C LEU A 17 14.71 -1.05 -16.11
N ALA A 18 14.18 -2.04 -15.40
CA ALA A 18 12.89 -2.65 -15.73
C ALA A 18 11.74 -1.64 -15.58
N ILE A 19 11.69 -0.90 -14.47
CA ILE A 19 10.72 0.19 -14.26
C ILE A 19 10.85 1.23 -15.38
N ARG A 20 12.08 1.66 -15.69
CA ARG A 20 12.35 2.59 -16.79
C ARG A 20 11.75 2.10 -18.10
N SER A 21 12.05 0.85 -18.47
CA SER A 21 11.61 0.27 -19.74
C SER A 21 10.09 0.15 -19.82
N LEU A 22 9.45 -0.23 -18.72
CA LEU A 22 8.00 -0.28 -18.59
C LEU A 22 7.37 1.09 -18.86
N LEU A 23 7.83 2.13 -18.17
CA LEU A 23 7.28 3.48 -18.28
C LEU A 23 7.55 4.11 -19.65
N GLN A 24 8.73 3.86 -20.23
CA GLN A 24 9.01 4.27 -21.61
C GLN A 24 8.11 3.57 -22.63
N GLY A 25 7.82 2.28 -22.41
CA GLY A 25 6.84 1.54 -23.22
C GLY A 25 5.42 2.10 -23.14
N TRP A 26 5.11 2.86 -22.08
CA TRP A 26 3.85 3.60 -21.93
C TRP A 26 3.90 5.01 -22.52
N GLY A 27 5.01 5.40 -23.13
CA GLY A 27 5.21 6.72 -23.71
C GLY A 27 5.61 7.81 -22.71
N LEU A 28 5.88 7.47 -21.45
CA LEU A 28 6.29 8.45 -20.44
C LEU A 28 7.70 8.95 -20.68
N GLN A 29 7.83 10.28 -20.77
CA GLN A 29 9.10 10.95 -21.00
C GLN A 29 9.92 11.06 -19.72
N THR A 30 11.21 11.39 -19.90
CA THR A 30 12.16 11.54 -18.80
C THR A 30 11.80 12.67 -17.81
N GLY A 31 10.90 13.59 -18.16
CA GLY A 31 10.42 14.64 -17.26
C GLY A 31 9.19 14.26 -16.42
N GLU A 32 8.61 13.08 -16.64
CA GLU A 32 7.22 12.79 -16.23
C GLU A 32 7.12 11.77 -15.10
N TRP A 33 8.24 11.18 -14.68
CA TRP A 33 8.30 10.19 -13.61
C TRP A 33 9.67 10.11 -12.92
N MET A 34 9.70 9.58 -11.69
CA MET A 34 10.95 9.24 -10.98
C MET A 34 10.77 8.10 -9.98
N ILE A 35 11.84 7.35 -9.72
CA ILE A 35 11.91 6.39 -8.61
C ILE A 35 12.24 7.12 -7.31
N GLY A 36 11.40 6.94 -6.30
CA GLY A 36 11.49 7.61 -5.01
C GLY A 36 11.94 6.73 -3.84
N LYS A 37 11.91 7.33 -2.65
CA LYS A 37 12.17 6.68 -1.35
C LYS A 37 13.48 5.87 -1.32
N GLN A 38 13.45 4.67 -0.73
CA GLN A 38 14.64 3.87 -0.42
C GLN A 38 15.43 3.48 -1.68
N MET A 39 14.75 3.13 -2.77
CA MET A 39 15.44 2.79 -4.03
C MET A 39 16.10 4.02 -4.65
N GLY A 40 15.40 5.16 -4.70
CA GLY A 40 15.96 6.43 -5.17
C GLY A 40 17.18 6.86 -4.33
N PHE A 41 17.09 6.76 -3.01
CA PHE A 41 18.19 7.09 -2.09
C PHE A 41 19.39 6.17 -2.23
N PHE A 42 19.18 4.89 -2.52
CA PHE A 42 20.28 3.97 -2.81
C PHE A 42 21.00 4.36 -4.11
N LEU A 43 20.24 4.57 -5.19
CA LEU A 43 20.79 4.99 -6.48
C LEU A 43 21.46 6.37 -6.41
N GLY A 44 21.02 7.21 -5.47
CA GLY A 44 21.61 8.50 -5.10
C GLY A 44 22.84 8.41 -4.19
N GLY A 45 23.22 7.21 -3.71
CA GLY A 45 24.40 6.99 -2.87
C GLY A 45 24.21 7.24 -1.37
N VAL A 46 22.97 7.42 -0.92
CA VAL A 46 22.63 7.69 0.50
C VAL A 46 22.47 6.38 1.27
N ILE A 47 21.78 5.41 0.66
CA ILE A 47 21.70 4.05 1.20
C ILE A 47 22.78 3.23 0.50
N LEU A 48 23.60 2.54 1.28
CA LEU A 48 24.74 1.78 0.74
C LEU A 48 24.48 0.27 0.70
N ASN A 49 23.55 -0.24 1.52
CA ASN A 49 23.24 -1.66 1.59
C ASN A 49 21.91 -1.97 0.88
N PRO A 50 21.90 -2.73 -0.23
CA PRO A 50 20.67 -3.06 -0.95
C PRO A 50 19.73 -3.97 -0.14
N LYS A 51 20.26 -4.75 0.82
CA LYS A 51 19.46 -5.72 1.61
C LYS A 51 18.50 -5.06 2.59
N ILE A 52 18.64 -3.76 2.89
CA ILE A 52 17.71 -3.04 3.77
C ILE A 52 16.53 -2.42 3.00
N ILE A 53 16.55 -2.51 1.68
CA ILE A 53 15.55 -1.95 0.78
C ILE A 53 14.58 -3.07 0.43
N LYS A 54 13.30 -2.82 0.70
CA LYS A 54 12.23 -3.74 0.30
C LYS A 54 12.08 -3.70 -1.23
N ARG A 55 11.75 -4.84 -1.84
CA ARG A 55 11.38 -4.95 -3.26
C ARG A 55 9.97 -4.41 -3.51
N ASP A 56 9.70 -3.24 -2.95
CA ASP A 56 8.46 -2.50 -3.06
C ASP A 56 8.84 -1.05 -3.29
N THR A 57 8.63 -0.58 -4.52
CA THR A 57 9.28 0.61 -5.06
C THR A 57 8.25 1.66 -5.41
N ASN A 58 8.46 2.87 -4.90
CA ASN A 58 7.58 4.00 -5.20
C ASN A 58 8.07 4.70 -6.47
N VAL A 59 7.15 4.86 -7.41
CA VAL A 59 7.37 5.58 -8.66
C VAL A 59 6.42 6.76 -8.68
N TYR A 60 6.94 7.98 -8.58
CA TYR A 60 6.14 9.20 -8.70
C TYR A 60 5.92 9.51 -10.17
N ILE A 61 4.67 9.80 -10.58
CA ILE A 61 4.28 10.01 -11.98
C ILE A 61 3.30 11.18 -12.09
N LEU A 62 3.48 12.03 -13.09
CA LEU A 62 2.51 13.07 -13.45
C LEU A 62 1.20 12.44 -13.91
N TYR A 63 0.11 12.67 -13.17
CA TYR A 63 -1.10 11.88 -13.37
C TYR A 63 -1.80 12.14 -14.71
N LYS A 64 -1.70 13.34 -15.31
CA LYS A 64 -2.23 13.60 -16.66
C LYS A 64 -1.37 13.01 -17.78
N LYS A 65 -0.17 12.50 -17.45
CA LYS A 65 0.74 11.89 -18.43
C LYS A 65 0.55 10.38 -18.55
N LEU A 66 -0.19 9.77 -17.62
CA LEU A 66 -0.53 8.37 -17.73
C LEU A 66 -1.44 8.14 -18.93
N PRO A 67 -1.26 7.03 -19.67
CA PRO A 67 -2.03 6.77 -20.89
C PRO A 67 -3.46 6.29 -20.61
N TRP A 68 -3.87 6.28 -19.34
CA TRP A 68 -5.23 6.03 -18.91
C TRP A 68 -5.69 7.16 -17.96
N PRO A 69 -7.01 7.43 -17.90
CA PRO A 69 -7.53 8.42 -16.99
C PRO A 69 -7.27 7.98 -15.54
N CYS A 70 -6.59 8.85 -14.79
CA CYS A 70 -6.45 8.67 -13.35
C CYS A 70 -7.69 9.23 -12.66
N GLN A 71 -8.32 8.42 -11.82
CA GLN A 71 -9.36 8.90 -10.91
C GLN A 71 -8.66 9.65 -9.75
N PRO A 72 -9.13 10.85 -9.35
CA PRO A 72 -8.48 11.66 -8.33
C PRO A 72 -8.47 11.03 -6.92
N GLU A 73 -9.20 9.93 -6.73
CA GLU A 73 -9.51 9.38 -5.41
C GLU A 73 -8.51 8.29 -4.92
N GLY A 74 -7.42 8.04 -5.64
CA GLY A 74 -6.47 6.96 -5.35
C GLY A 74 -5.12 7.42 -4.79
N ARG A 75 -4.68 6.83 -3.66
CA ARG A 75 -3.31 7.01 -3.13
C ARG A 75 -2.21 6.48 -4.06
N MET A 76 -2.57 5.45 -4.80
CA MET A 76 -1.79 4.83 -5.85
C MET A 76 -2.69 4.73 -7.08
N VAL A 77 -2.10 4.81 -8.25
CA VAL A 77 -2.78 4.56 -9.51
C VAL A 77 -2.36 3.20 -10.03
N PHE A 78 -3.32 2.46 -10.55
CA PHE A 78 -3.03 1.18 -11.19
C PHE A 78 -3.56 1.22 -12.61
N PRO A 79 -2.88 0.54 -13.56
CA PRO A 79 -3.41 0.41 -14.89
C PRO A 79 -4.80 -0.27 -14.88
N PRO A 80 -5.72 0.11 -15.77
CA PRO A 80 -7.07 -0.48 -15.81
C PRO A 80 -7.02 -1.99 -16.03
N LYS A 81 -7.84 -2.75 -15.27
CA LYS A 81 -7.94 -4.22 -15.43
C LYS A 81 -8.27 -4.58 -16.88
N GLY A 82 -7.52 -5.52 -17.46
CA GLY A 82 -7.71 -5.97 -18.84
C GLY A 82 -7.02 -5.09 -19.90
N SER A 83 -6.43 -3.95 -19.53
CA SER A 83 -5.63 -3.14 -20.46
C SER A 83 -4.27 -3.77 -20.75
N ILE A 84 -3.67 -3.39 -21.89
CA ILE A 84 -2.28 -3.75 -22.22
C ILE A 84 -1.30 -3.28 -21.14
N TYR A 85 -1.57 -2.11 -20.54
CA TYR A 85 -0.76 -1.54 -19.46
C TYR A 85 -0.80 -2.40 -18.20
N ALA A 86 -1.96 -2.96 -17.84
CA ALA A 86 -2.07 -3.88 -16.71
C ALA A 86 -1.28 -5.16 -16.95
N LYS A 87 -1.38 -5.73 -18.16
CA LYS A 87 -0.60 -6.92 -18.54
C LYS A 87 0.91 -6.66 -18.39
N GLN A 88 1.41 -5.60 -19.02
CA GLN A 88 2.83 -5.22 -18.97
C GLN A 88 3.32 -4.94 -17.53
N TYR A 89 2.48 -4.26 -16.72
CA TYR A 89 2.78 -3.98 -15.33
C TYR A 89 2.95 -5.26 -14.51
N TYR A 90 1.95 -6.17 -14.53
CA TYR A 90 2.00 -7.40 -13.73
C TYR A 90 3.08 -8.38 -14.21
N GLU A 91 3.30 -8.50 -15.53
CA GLU A 91 4.40 -9.30 -16.09
C GLU A 91 5.77 -8.78 -15.61
N THR A 92 5.93 -7.46 -15.54
CA THR A 92 7.16 -6.85 -15.01
C THR A 92 7.32 -7.15 -13.51
N GLN A 93 6.24 -7.02 -12.73
CA GLN A 93 6.27 -7.35 -11.29
C GLN A 93 6.64 -8.81 -11.04
N GLU A 94 6.08 -9.73 -11.82
CA GLU A 94 6.35 -11.16 -11.71
C GLU A 94 7.80 -11.48 -12.11
N LYS A 95 8.23 -11.01 -13.28
CA LYS A 95 9.58 -11.27 -13.81
C LYS A 95 10.70 -10.81 -12.87
N TYR A 96 10.55 -9.63 -12.28
CA TYR A 96 11.58 -9.03 -11.40
C TYR A 96 11.30 -9.22 -9.91
N GLN A 97 10.21 -9.92 -9.56
CA GLN A 97 9.72 -10.09 -8.18
C GLN A 97 9.67 -8.74 -7.43
N LEU A 98 8.98 -7.78 -8.03
CA LEU A 98 9.02 -6.37 -7.64
C LEU A 98 7.61 -5.81 -7.43
N GLY A 99 7.38 -5.14 -6.30
CA GLY A 99 6.23 -4.24 -6.10
C GLY A 99 6.53 -2.86 -6.71
N ILE A 100 5.55 -2.29 -7.41
CA ILE A 100 5.67 -1.00 -8.10
C ILE A 100 4.49 -0.12 -7.67
N ASP A 101 4.66 0.68 -6.64
CA ASP A 101 3.65 1.64 -6.22
C ASP A 101 3.70 2.87 -7.13
N LEU A 102 2.79 2.97 -8.11
CA LEU A 102 2.66 4.17 -8.94
C LEU A 102 1.93 5.25 -8.13
N MET A 103 2.66 6.30 -7.79
CA MET A 103 2.21 7.42 -6.96
C MET A 103 1.86 8.60 -7.87
N PRO A 104 0.57 8.92 -8.07
CA PRO A 104 0.20 10.08 -8.87
C PRO A 104 0.63 11.37 -8.15
N ILE A 105 1.18 12.33 -8.90
CA ILE A 105 1.49 13.68 -8.39
C ILE A 105 0.91 14.75 -9.33
N PRO A 106 0.50 15.93 -8.80
CA PRO A 106 -0.15 16.96 -9.60
C PRO A 106 0.67 17.46 -10.80
N ASP A 107 0.02 17.78 -11.93
CA ASP A 107 0.66 18.31 -13.15
C ASP A 107 1.03 19.79 -13.07
N LYS A 108 1.35 20.28 -11.89
CA LYS A 108 1.96 21.59 -11.70
C LYS A 108 3.33 21.36 -11.07
N GLN A 109 4.35 21.50 -11.92
CA GLN A 109 5.74 21.62 -11.50
C GLN A 109 6.33 20.38 -10.79
N LEU A 110 6.42 19.24 -11.50
CA LEU A 110 7.76 18.68 -11.62
C LEU A 110 8.56 19.67 -12.48
N LYS A 111 8.98 20.82 -11.95
CA LYS A 111 10.03 21.60 -12.64
C LYS A 111 11.19 20.62 -12.83
N SER A 112 11.92 20.75 -13.93
CA SER A 112 13.09 19.92 -14.27
C SER A 112 14.09 19.69 -13.11
N GLY A 113 13.98 20.46 -12.03
CA GLY A 113 14.70 20.27 -10.77
C GLY A 113 14.37 19.02 -9.94
N TYR A 114 13.18 18.40 -9.94
CA TYR A 114 12.89 17.29 -9.00
C TYR A 114 13.52 15.95 -9.37
N ILE A 115 13.86 15.80 -10.65
CA ILE A 115 14.39 14.57 -11.19
C ILE A 115 15.90 14.68 -11.20
N THR A 116 16.56 13.81 -10.45
CA THR A 116 18.00 13.59 -10.62
C THR A 116 18.19 12.46 -11.63
N GLN A 117 18.84 12.76 -12.76
CA GLN A 117 19.21 11.72 -13.71
C GLN A 117 20.46 10.98 -13.22
N LYS A 118 20.32 9.68 -12.97
CA LYS A 118 21.44 8.79 -12.65
C LYS A 118 21.79 7.94 -13.86
N LYS A 119 23.07 7.90 -14.22
CA LYS A 119 23.61 6.95 -15.21
C LYS A 119 23.87 5.62 -14.49
N LEU A 120 23.22 4.55 -14.93
CA LEU A 120 23.45 3.19 -14.47
C LEU A 120 24.20 2.41 -15.55
N LEU A 121 25.16 1.60 -15.12
CA LEU A 121 25.96 0.71 -15.96
C LEU A 121 25.60 -0.72 -15.61
N VAL A 122 24.83 -1.38 -16.46
CA VAL A 122 24.43 -2.78 -16.31
C VAL A 122 24.73 -3.50 -17.62
N ASN A 123 25.41 -4.64 -17.57
CA ASN A 123 25.75 -5.46 -18.74
C ASN A 123 26.35 -4.65 -19.90
N VAL A 124 27.29 -3.74 -19.60
CA VAL A 124 28.03 -2.90 -20.58
C VAL A 124 27.17 -1.82 -21.27
N ALA A 125 25.85 -1.77 -21.01
CA ALA A 125 24.98 -0.70 -21.49
C ALA A 125 24.82 0.40 -20.44
N SER A 126 25.02 1.65 -20.87
CA SER A 126 24.74 2.82 -20.04
C SER A 126 23.31 3.30 -20.28
N GLN A 127 22.47 3.28 -19.25
CA GLN A 127 21.13 3.86 -19.32
C GLN A 127 20.93 4.92 -18.25
N LYS A 128 20.20 5.99 -18.59
CA LYS A 128 19.82 7.04 -17.65
C LYS A 128 18.48 6.72 -17.00
N ILE A 129 18.40 6.85 -15.69
CA ILE A 129 17.18 6.68 -14.92
C ILE A 129 16.88 7.90 -14.07
N ASN A 130 15.60 8.12 -13.83
CA ASN A 130 15.10 9.20 -13.00
C ASN A 130 14.98 8.75 -11.55
N ILE A 131 15.69 9.42 -10.65
CA ILE A 131 15.62 9.16 -9.22
C ILE A 131 15.35 10.44 -8.43
N GLU A 132 14.72 10.28 -7.28
CA GLU A 132 14.57 11.31 -6.27
C GLU A 132 15.86 11.40 -5.43
N SER A 133 16.47 12.58 -5.38
CA SER A 133 17.56 12.84 -4.42
C SER A 133 16.99 13.33 -3.08
N PRO A 134 17.75 13.27 -1.97
CA PRO A 134 17.27 13.76 -0.67
C PRO A 134 16.83 15.23 -0.68
N ALA A 135 17.56 16.09 -1.40
CA ALA A 135 17.19 17.49 -1.54
C ALA A 135 15.83 17.66 -2.25
N LYS A 136 15.59 16.85 -3.29
CA LYS A 136 14.34 16.89 -4.07
C LYS A 136 13.17 16.19 -3.37
N PHE A 137 13.46 15.21 -2.52
CA PHE A 137 12.50 14.66 -1.58
C PHE A 137 11.97 15.75 -0.65
N VAL A 138 12.86 16.52 -0.01
CA VAL A 138 12.48 17.62 0.90
C VAL A 138 11.65 18.68 0.15
N GLU A 139 12.12 19.12 -1.01
CA GLU A 139 11.43 20.13 -1.83
C GLU A 139 10.02 19.67 -2.28
N ARG A 140 9.87 18.40 -2.67
CA ARG A 140 8.56 17.83 -3.03
C ARG A 140 7.60 17.82 -1.82
N GLU A 141 8.07 17.44 -0.65
CA GLU A 141 7.24 17.44 0.56
C GLU A 141 6.82 18.86 0.98
N GLU A 142 7.68 19.86 0.78
CA GLU A 142 7.35 21.27 1.01
C GLU A 142 6.24 21.77 0.08
N ILE A 143 6.32 21.46 -1.22
CA ILE A 143 5.29 21.86 -2.19
C ILE A 143 3.97 21.15 -1.96
N LEU A 144 4.01 19.85 -1.64
CA LEU A 144 2.80 19.13 -1.26
C LEU A 144 2.17 19.82 -0.04
N ALA A 145 2.96 20.15 0.98
CA ALA A 145 2.46 20.87 2.13
C ALA A 145 1.87 22.25 1.78
N GLU A 146 2.50 23.04 0.91
CA GLU A 146 1.97 24.33 0.44
C GLU A 146 0.67 24.17 -0.37
N PHE A 147 0.60 23.17 -1.25
CA PHE A 147 -0.61 22.82 -1.98
C PHE A 147 -1.77 22.53 -1.03
N TYR A 148 -1.53 21.75 0.03
CA TYR A 148 -2.56 21.43 1.02
C TYR A 148 -2.91 22.60 1.94
N GLN A 149 -1.99 23.53 2.21
CA GLN A 149 -2.26 24.69 3.04
C GLN A 149 -3.23 25.68 2.38
N ASN A 150 -3.20 25.76 1.05
CA ASN A 150 -3.90 26.77 0.26
C ASN A 150 -5.21 26.26 -0.38
N ARG A 151 -5.69 25.07 0.00
CA ARG A 151 -6.89 24.43 -0.53
C ARG A 151 -7.94 24.25 0.58
N SER A 152 -9.22 24.28 0.21
CA SER A 152 -10.32 24.01 1.14
C SER A 152 -10.39 22.54 1.56
N ASN A 153 -11.02 22.25 2.70
CA ASN A 153 -11.21 20.88 3.17
C ASN A 153 -11.99 20.00 2.17
N GLN A 154 -12.83 20.59 1.32
CA GLN A 154 -13.56 19.90 0.24
C GLN A 154 -12.59 19.48 -0.88
N GLU A 155 -11.74 20.40 -1.34
CA GLU A 155 -10.72 20.11 -2.37
C GLU A 155 -9.63 19.16 -1.88
N ILE A 156 -9.37 19.12 -0.56
CA ILE A 156 -8.46 18.17 0.09
C ILE A 156 -9.10 16.78 0.20
N ARG A 157 -10.43 16.69 0.37
CA ARG A 157 -11.14 15.39 0.38
C ARG A 157 -11.06 14.67 -0.96
N ASP A 158 -11.03 15.44 -2.05
CA ASP A 158 -10.83 14.93 -3.41
C ASP A 158 -9.38 14.49 -3.67
N PHE A 159 -8.44 14.83 -2.78
CA PHE A 159 -7.02 14.48 -2.89
C PHE A 159 -6.55 13.75 -1.63
N TYR A 160 -6.76 12.43 -1.63
CA TYR A 160 -6.71 11.53 -0.48
C TYR A 160 -5.32 11.36 0.18
N TYR A 161 -4.75 12.41 0.78
CA TYR A 161 -3.52 12.31 1.56
C TYR A 161 -3.54 13.19 2.81
N CYS A 162 -3.91 12.54 3.91
CA CYS A 162 -3.50 12.86 5.28
C CYS A 162 -4.09 14.09 5.98
N ASP A 163 -4.21 13.92 7.30
CA ASP A 163 -4.46 14.95 8.30
C ASP A 163 -3.53 16.16 8.10
N ARG A 164 -4.13 17.33 7.82
CA ARG A 164 -3.48 18.63 7.66
C ARG A 164 -2.47 18.92 8.78
N THR A 165 -2.78 18.51 10.00
CA THR A 165 -1.94 18.70 11.19
C THR A 165 -0.62 17.94 11.08
N ARG A 166 -0.68 16.73 10.51
CA ARG A 166 0.49 15.86 10.31
C ARG A 166 1.42 16.41 9.25
N TYR A 167 0.87 16.96 8.16
CA TYR A 167 1.65 17.58 7.08
C TYR A 167 2.37 18.85 7.55
N LEU A 168 1.70 19.75 8.27
CA LEU A 168 2.31 20.96 8.86
C LEU A 168 3.48 20.63 9.80
N GLY A 169 3.34 19.56 10.59
CA GLY A 169 4.41 19.04 11.43
C GLY A 169 5.62 18.53 10.62
N TRP A 170 5.36 17.88 9.49
CA TRP A 170 6.40 17.35 8.59
C TRP A 170 7.11 18.46 7.81
N THR A 171 6.41 19.50 7.34
CA THR A 171 7.04 20.64 6.64
C THR A 171 8.03 21.36 7.55
N THR A 172 7.64 21.59 8.80
CA THR A 172 8.50 22.21 9.82
C THR A 172 9.72 21.35 10.13
N LEU A 173 9.53 20.02 10.15
CA LEU A 173 10.60 19.05 10.34
C LEU A 173 11.56 19.03 9.15
N PHE A 174 11.05 18.97 7.92
CA PHE A 174 11.86 18.85 6.71
C PHE A 174 12.64 20.11 6.39
N LYS A 175 12.05 21.30 6.60
CA LYS A 175 12.80 22.58 6.59
C LYS A 175 14.00 22.51 7.52
N ARG A 176 13.80 22.01 8.75
CA ARG A 176 14.87 21.82 9.74
C ARG A 176 15.88 20.74 9.36
N VAL A 177 15.47 19.66 8.71
CA VAL A 177 16.40 18.62 8.20
C VAL A 177 17.27 19.19 7.08
N GLY A 178 16.67 19.96 6.15
CA GLY A 178 17.37 20.60 5.03
C GLY A 178 18.43 21.60 5.48
N VAL A 179 18.21 22.32 6.59
CA VAL A 179 19.22 23.22 7.20
C VAL A 179 20.01 22.58 8.37
N GLY A 180 19.82 21.28 8.61
CA GLY A 180 20.41 20.52 9.72
C GLY A 180 19.64 20.63 11.04
N LEU A 181 19.22 19.48 11.60
CA LEU A 181 18.54 19.43 12.90
C LEU A 181 19.54 19.64 14.05
N LYS A 182 19.48 20.80 14.73
CA LYS A 182 20.41 21.13 15.83
C LYS A 182 19.80 21.00 17.25
N SER A 183 18.47 20.90 17.37
CA SER A 183 17.80 20.86 18.69
C SER A 183 17.71 19.45 19.26
N LYS A 184 18.47 19.17 20.33
CA LYS A 184 18.47 17.88 21.05
C LYS A 184 17.10 17.51 21.63
N SER A 185 16.34 18.47 22.16
CA SER A 185 15.01 18.20 22.73
C SER A 185 14.01 17.79 21.66
N LEU A 186 14.09 18.42 20.48
CA LEU A 186 13.25 18.09 19.34
C LEU A 186 13.62 16.73 18.75
N ILE A 187 14.92 16.41 18.63
CA ILE A 187 15.40 15.06 18.22
C ILE A 187 14.83 14.00 19.16
N LYS A 188 14.87 14.24 20.47
CA LYS A 188 14.34 13.32 21.48
C LYS A 188 12.81 13.15 21.35
N ARG A 189 12.09 14.24 21.08
CA ARG A 189 10.63 14.22 20.87
C ARG A 189 10.24 13.53 19.56
N LEU A 190 11.03 13.69 18.50
CA LEU A 190 10.85 13.00 17.21
C LEU A 190 11.16 11.51 17.32
N ALA A 191 12.23 11.14 18.02
CA ALA A 191 12.52 9.75 18.34
C ALA A 191 11.34 9.13 19.10
N LYS A 192 10.77 9.86 20.07
CA LYS A 192 9.56 9.45 20.79
C LYS A 192 8.36 9.29 19.87
N VAL A 193 8.00 10.28 19.05
CA VAL A 193 6.88 10.18 18.08
C VAL A 193 7.07 9.03 17.09
N THR A 194 8.29 8.80 16.61
CA THR A 194 8.60 7.69 15.70
C THR A 194 8.46 6.36 16.41
N THR A 195 8.87 6.28 17.68
CA THR A 195 8.71 5.09 18.54
C THR A 195 7.24 4.84 18.86
N ASP A 196 6.48 5.89 19.17
CA ASP A 196 5.04 5.82 19.42
C ASP A 196 4.28 5.41 18.16
N TYR A 197 4.66 5.95 16.99
CA TYR A 197 4.11 5.53 15.70
C TYR A 197 4.48 4.08 15.37
N LYS A 198 5.72 3.66 15.59
CA LYS A 198 6.14 2.26 15.41
C LYS A 198 5.39 1.33 16.37
N SER A 199 5.17 1.75 17.62
CA SER A 199 4.38 1.02 18.62
C SER A 199 2.89 1.00 18.30
N PHE A 200 2.35 2.08 17.71
CA PHE A 200 0.98 2.15 17.23
C PHE A 200 0.77 1.25 16.02
N ILE A 201 1.67 1.32 15.03
CA ILE A 201 1.65 0.46 13.84
C ILE A 201 1.89 -1.00 14.22
N LYS A 202 2.76 -1.29 15.20
CA LYS A 202 2.92 -2.63 15.79
C LYS A 202 1.65 -3.12 16.51
N ARG A 203 0.85 -2.22 17.10
CA ARG A 203 -0.44 -2.58 17.71
C ARG A 203 -1.56 -2.75 16.70
N ALA A 204 -1.59 -1.91 15.67
CA ALA A 204 -2.60 -1.92 14.62
C ALA A 204 -2.37 -3.03 13.60
N TYR A 205 -1.11 -3.40 13.37
CA TYR A 205 -0.66 -4.40 12.41
C TYR A 205 0.47 -5.26 12.99
N PRO A 206 0.22 -5.98 14.10
CA PRO A 206 1.22 -6.79 14.80
C PRO A 206 1.91 -7.82 13.88
N GLU A 207 1.19 -8.29 12.85
CA GLU A 207 1.68 -9.20 11.83
C GLU A 207 2.89 -8.64 11.06
N PHE A 208 3.00 -7.34 10.82
CA PHE A 208 4.16 -6.78 10.11
C PHE A 208 5.45 -6.79 10.95
N PHE A 209 5.36 -7.03 12.26
CA PHE A 209 6.48 -6.91 13.20
C PHE A 209 6.78 -8.19 13.96
N ASP A 210 5.82 -9.12 14.05
CA ASP A 210 6.03 -10.42 14.64
C ASP A 210 6.13 -11.51 13.56
N LYS A 211 7.35 -12.01 13.36
CA LYS A 211 7.62 -13.09 12.39
C LYS A 211 6.86 -14.38 12.74
N LYS A 212 6.48 -14.62 14.00
CA LYS A 212 5.67 -15.80 14.37
C LYS A 212 4.22 -15.69 13.87
N LEU A 213 3.65 -14.48 13.82
CA LEU A 213 2.30 -14.24 13.27
C LEU A 213 2.27 -14.34 11.74
N MET A 214 3.34 -13.93 11.06
CA MET A 214 3.51 -14.08 9.60
C MET A 214 3.81 -15.53 9.17
N HIS A 215 4.35 -16.35 10.07
CA HIS A 215 4.66 -17.76 9.86
C HIS A 215 3.70 -18.71 10.59
N GLY A 216 2.44 -18.31 10.82
CA GLY A 216 1.37 -19.30 11.04
C GLY A 216 1.45 -20.32 9.90
N GLY A 217 1.91 -21.53 10.24
CA GLY A 217 2.71 -22.37 9.35
C GLY A 217 2.12 -22.63 7.98
N GLN A 218 2.99 -22.94 7.02
CA GLN A 218 2.67 -23.51 5.71
C GLN A 218 1.92 -24.87 5.79
N ASN A 219 1.24 -25.19 6.89
CA ASN A 219 0.52 -26.44 7.09
C ASN A 219 -0.66 -26.40 8.09
N SER A 220 -1.09 -25.25 8.65
CA SER A 220 -2.25 -25.27 9.55
C SER A 220 -3.56 -25.11 8.78
N LYS A 221 -4.43 -26.15 8.81
CA LYS A 221 -5.84 -26.11 8.35
C LYS A 221 -6.71 -25.10 9.12
N LEU A 222 -6.10 -24.23 9.91
CA LEU A 222 -6.73 -23.34 10.86
C LEU A 222 -6.11 -21.94 10.76
N LEU A 223 -6.91 -20.94 10.41
CA LEU A 223 -6.55 -19.52 10.40
C LEU A 223 -7.08 -18.84 11.66
N HIS A 224 -6.48 -17.72 12.06
CA HIS A 224 -6.85 -16.97 13.27
C HIS A 224 -7.10 -15.50 12.92
N GLY A 225 -8.08 -14.89 13.58
CA GLY A 225 -8.38 -13.46 13.51
C GLY A 225 -9.02 -12.93 14.79
N GLN A 226 -9.42 -11.67 14.76
CA GLN A 226 -10.05 -10.98 15.88
C GLN A 226 -11.57 -10.94 15.68
N ILE A 227 -12.32 -11.27 16.73
CA ILE A 227 -13.78 -11.34 16.71
C ILE A 227 -14.35 -9.93 16.81
N ALA A 228 -14.90 -9.41 15.72
CA ALA A 228 -15.54 -8.11 15.72
C ALA A 228 -16.98 -8.20 16.27
N TYR A 229 -17.75 -9.16 15.75
CA TYR A 229 -19.13 -9.43 16.16
C TYR A 229 -19.50 -10.87 15.82
N PHE A 230 -20.38 -11.48 16.60
CA PHE A 230 -21.02 -12.74 16.23
C PHE A 230 -22.39 -12.87 16.88
N LYS A 231 -23.30 -13.53 16.17
CA LYS A 231 -24.62 -13.92 16.69
C LYS A 231 -24.63 -15.39 17.14
N GLU A 232 -23.89 -16.24 16.43
CA GLU A 232 -23.75 -17.67 16.69
C GLU A 232 -22.28 -18.00 16.94
N ALA A 233 -22.02 -18.95 17.85
CA ALA A 233 -20.66 -19.33 18.23
C ALA A 233 -19.84 -19.94 17.07
N THR A 234 -20.52 -20.68 16.19
CA THR A 234 -19.91 -21.35 15.04
C THR A 234 -20.78 -21.14 13.82
N LEU A 235 -20.15 -20.86 12.69
CA LEU A 235 -20.83 -20.57 11.43
C LEU A 235 -20.13 -21.27 10.28
N THR A 236 -20.86 -22.12 9.55
CA THR A 236 -20.35 -22.80 8.35
C THR A 236 -21.03 -22.24 7.10
N GLY A 237 -20.26 -21.99 6.04
CA GLY A 237 -20.81 -21.45 4.80
C GLY A 237 -19.84 -21.52 3.63
N LYS A 238 -20.38 -21.31 2.42
CA LYS A 238 -19.56 -21.14 1.22
C LYS A 238 -18.94 -19.75 1.21
N VAL A 239 -17.67 -19.69 0.80
CA VAL A 239 -16.93 -18.45 0.63
C VAL A 239 -17.34 -17.75 -0.66
N ALA A 240 -17.55 -16.45 -0.57
CA ALA A 240 -17.55 -15.51 -1.68
C ALA A 240 -16.37 -14.55 -1.50
N ILE A 241 -15.29 -14.71 -2.27
CA ILE A 241 -14.23 -13.69 -2.30
C ILE A 241 -14.79 -12.47 -3.02
N TYR A 242 -14.80 -11.32 -2.34
CA TYR A 242 -15.45 -10.12 -2.87
C TYR A 242 -14.65 -9.47 -4.01
N ASP A 243 -15.32 -9.21 -5.12
CA ASP A 243 -14.86 -8.37 -6.23
C ASP A 243 -15.96 -7.35 -6.56
N SER A 244 -15.68 -6.07 -6.30
CA SER A 244 -16.57 -4.93 -6.58
C SER A 244 -17.13 -4.87 -8.01
N LYS A 245 -16.50 -5.55 -8.98
CA LYS A 245 -16.95 -5.59 -10.39
C LYS A 245 -18.04 -6.62 -10.64
N ILE A 246 -18.26 -7.54 -9.71
CA ILE A 246 -19.23 -8.62 -9.82
C ILE A 246 -20.50 -8.20 -9.07
N LYS A 247 -21.64 -8.24 -9.76
CA LYS A 247 -22.94 -8.10 -9.09
C LYS A 247 -23.26 -9.40 -8.37
N TYR A 248 -23.17 -9.40 -7.06
CA TYR A 248 -23.60 -10.52 -6.23
C TYR A 248 -25.13 -10.53 -6.14
N GLN A 249 -25.72 -11.68 -6.40
CA GLN A 249 -27.16 -11.87 -6.25
C GLN A 249 -27.47 -12.45 -4.87
N PRO A 250 -28.63 -12.09 -4.27
CA PRO A 250 -29.11 -12.73 -3.06
C PRO A 250 -29.29 -14.23 -3.28
N THR A 251 -28.77 -15.04 -2.38
CA THR A 251 -29.00 -16.49 -2.37
C THR A 251 -29.63 -16.88 -1.03
N PRO A 252 -30.50 -17.91 -0.99
CA PRO A 252 -31.17 -18.32 0.25
C PRO A 252 -30.21 -18.69 1.38
N GLU A 253 -29.10 -19.37 1.08
CA GLU A 253 -28.13 -19.81 2.09
C GLU A 253 -27.21 -18.68 2.61
N LYS A 254 -27.16 -17.53 1.90
CA LYS A 254 -26.15 -16.46 2.04
C LYS A 254 -24.71 -16.98 2.00
N SER A 255 -23.73 -16.11 1.76
CA SER A 255 -22.31 -16.51 1.67
C SER A 255 -21.43 -15.82 2.69
N ILE A 256 -20.32 -16.45 3.06
CA ILE A 256 -19.28 -15.81 3.86
C ILE A 256 -18.45 -14.96 2.91
N PHE A 257 -18.57 -13.63 3.03
CA PHE A 257 -17.80 -12.74 2.18
C PHE A 257 -16.40 -12.52 2.74
N VAL A 258 -15.40 -12.70 1.88
CA VAL A 258 -13.99 -12.58 2.22
C VAL A 258 -13.38 -11.38 1.50
N PHE A 259 -12.70 -10.53 2.27
CA PHE A 259 -12.10 -9.29 1.78
C PHE A 259 -10.62 -9.23 2.13
N SER A 260 -9.82 -8.63 1.24
CA SER A 260 -8.50 -8.12 1.62
C SER A 260 -8.66 -6.99 2.65
N HIS A 261 -9.47 -5.99 2.29
CA HIS A 261 -9.86 -4.84 3.12
C HIS A 261 -11.32 -4.52 2.81
N PHE A 262 -12.08 -4.05 3.80
CA PHE A 262 -13.51 -3.71 3.67
C PHE A 262 -13.67 -2.19 3.79
N TYR A 263 -14.16 -1.57 2.72
CA TYR A 263 -14.34 -0.13 2.56
C TYR A 263 -15.80 0.29 2.73
N PRO A 264 -16.09 1.60 2.94
CA PRO A 264 -17.47 2.08 3.07
C PRO A 264 -18.41 1.72 1.92
N ALA A 265 -17.92 1.67 0.68
CA ALA A 265 -18.73 1.26 -0.46
C ALA A 265 -19.12 -0.24 -0.41
N ASP A 266 -18.34 -1.07 0.30
CA ASP A 266 -18.57 -2.52 0.37
C ASP A 266 -19.76 -2.87 1.28
N THR A 267 -20.27 -1.91 2.06
CA THR A 267 -21.43 -2.07 2.95
C THR A 267 -22.67 -2.63 2.23
N VAL A 268 -22.76 -2.41 0.92
CA VAL A 268 -23.81 -2.96 0.05
C VAL A 268 -23.93 -4.49 0.09
N VAL A 269 -22.88 -5.21 0.52
CA VAL A 269 -22.90 -6.68 0.63
C VAL A 269 -23.45 -7.19 1.96
N LEU A 270 -23.56 -6.36 2.99
CA LEU A 270 -23.97 -6.79 4.33
C LEU A 270 -25.34 -7.49 4.34
N PRO A 271 -26.37 -7.01 3.61
CA PRO A 271 -27.65 -7.70 3.53
C PRO A 271 -27.53 -9.13 2.93
N LEU A 272 -26.54 -9.35 2.06
CA LEU A 272 -26.29 -10.61 1.36
C LEU A 272 -25.37 -11.55 2.16
N ALA A 273 -24.65 -11.02 3.15
CA ALA A 273 -23.61 -11.74 3.85
C ALA A 273 -24.17 -12.62 4.96
N LYS A 274 -23.63 -13.84 5.03
CA LYS A 274 -23.78 -14.74 6.18
C LYS A 274 -22.77 -14.36 7.27
N ALA A 275 -21.57 -13.98 6.85
CA ALA A 275 -20.51 -13.42 7.69
C ALA A 275 -19.55 -12.60 6.83
N ILE A 276 -18.83 -11.68 7.46
CA ILE A 276 -17.74 -10.91 6.85
C ILE A 276 -16.41 -11.35 7.45
N VAL A 277 -15.44 -11.68 6.60
CA VAL A 277 -14.08 -11.99 7.04
C VAL A 277 -13.11 -11.09 6.29
N THR A 278 -12.26 -10.38 7.03
CA THR A 278 -11.26 -9.48 6.44
C THR A 278 -9.84 -9.93 6.76
N GLN A 279 -8.94 -9.83 5.79
CA GLN A 279 -7.53 -10.13 6.00
C GLN A 279 -6.86 -9.03 6.84
N GLY A 280 -7.16 -7.76 6.55
CA GLY A 280 -6.63 -6.60 7.28
C GLY A 280 -7.70 -5.90 8.11
N GLY A 281 -7.28 -5.26 9.21
CA GLY A 281 -8.15 -4.49 10.10
C GLY A 281 -8.11 -4.99 11.55
N GLY A 282 -8.53 -4.12 12.47
CA GLY A 282 -8.65 -4.44 13.90
C GLY A 282 -10.04 -4.13 14.43
N LEU A 283 -10.28 -4.33 15.73
CA LEU A 283 -11.61 -4.23 16.35
C LEU A 283 -12.29 -2.85 16.25
N LEU A 284 -11.56 -1.80 15.86
CA LEU A 284 -12.06 -0.43 15.66
C LEU A 284 -12.09 -0.01 14.19
N CYS A 285 -11.83 -0.94 13.24
CA CYS A 285 -11.89 -0.62 11.83
C CYS A 285 -13.34 -0.49 11.33
N HIS A 286 -13.50 0.11 10.15
CA HIS A 286 -14.80 0.30 9.52
C HIS A 286 -15.61 -1.00 9.43
N ALA A 287 -14.99 -2.10 8.97
CA ALA A 287 -15.63 -3.41 8.91
C ALA A 287 -16.19 -3.85 10.27
N ALA A 288 -15.40 -3.74 11.33
CA ALA A 288 -15.77 -4.17 12.67
C ALA A 288 -16.87 -3.31 13.29
N ILE A 289 -16.94 -2.02 12.96
CA ILE A 289 -17.97 -1.11 13.47
C ILE A 289 -19.29 -1.39 12.77
N VAL A 290 -19.32 -1.33 11.43
CA VAL A 290 -20.57 -1.44 10.68
C VAL A 290 -21.18 -2.84 10.78
N THR A 291 -20.37 -3.89 10.83
CA THR A 291 -20.91 -5.25 11.02
C THR A 291 -21.53 -5.48 12.40
N ARG A 292 -21.10 -4.76 13.45
CA ARG A 292 -21.78 -4.77 14.75
C ARG A 292 -23.14 -4.07 14.67
N GLU A 293 -23.18 -2.93 14.01
CA GLU A 293 -24.40 -2.11 13.83
C GLU A 293 -25.45 -2.89 13.03
N GLU A 294 -25.04 -3.50 11.92
CA GLU A 294 -25.89 -4.31 11.04
C GLU A 294 -26.08 -5.76 11.53
N GLN A 295 -25.51 -6.10 12.69
CA GLN A 295 -25.60 -7.42 13.31
C GLN A 295 -25.17 -8.58 12.39
N VAL A 296 -24.15 -8.37 11.55
CA VAL A 296 -23.58 -9.38 10.65
C VAL A 296 -22.33 -9.98 11.30
N PRO A 297 -22.22 -11.31 11.49
CA PRO A 297 -21.02 -11.93 12.08
C PRO A 297 -19.74 -11.52 11.35
N CYS A 298 -18.70 -11.11 12.09
CA CYS A 298 -17.49 -10.57 11.51
C CYS A 298 -16.20 -10.97 12.24
N LEU A 299 -15.22 -11.43 11.47
CA LEU A 299 -13.86 -11.69 11.89
C LEU A 299 -12.90 -10.79 11.11
N VAL A 300 -12.00 -10.08 11.80
CA VAL A 300 -11.07 -9.12 11.19
C VAL A 300 -9.62 -9.48 11.44
N GLY A 301 -8.72 -9.02 10.57
CA GLY A 301 -7.28 -9.22 10.76
C GLY A 301 -6.83 -10.68 10.60
N VAL A 302 -7.50 -11.46 9.76
CA VAL A 302 -7.15 -12.87 9.54
C VAL A 302 -5.92 -12.97 8.63
N CYS A 303 -4.76 -13.20 9.23
CA CYS A 303 -3.50 -13.26 8.47
C CYS A 303 -3.48 -14.40 7.44
N GLY A 304 -3.04 -14.11 6.21
CA GLY A 304 -2.93 -15.10 5.14
C GLY A 304 -4.25 -15.51 4.47
N LEU A 305 -5.39 -14.95 4.90
CA LEU A 305 -6.75 -15.29 4.43
C LEU A 305 -6.88 -15.42 2.90
N MET A 306 -6.43 -14.41 2.15
CA MET A 306 -6.60 -14.36 0.69
C MET A 306 -5.73 -15.38 -0.05
N ARG A 307 -4.70 -15.94 0.59
CA ARG A 307 -3.85 -16.99 -0.01
C ARG A 307 -4.35 -18.38 0.31
N SER A 308 -5.01 -18.54 1.46
CA SER A 308 -5.40 -19.85 1.98
C SER A 308 -6.82 -20.28 1.59
N ILE A 309 -7.68 -19.33 1.23
CA ILE A 309 -9.09 -19.58 0.89
C ILE A 309 -9.35 -19.41 -0.60
N LYS A 310 -10.15 -20.30 -1.17
CA LYS A 310 -10.63 -20.20 -2.56
C LYS A 310 -12.11 -19.84 -2.61
N ASN A 311 -12.52 -19.15 -3.68
CA ASN A 311 -13.93 -18.83 -3.91
C ASN A 311 -14.77 -20.11 -4.01
N GLY A 312 -15.95 -20.12 -3.41
CA GLY A 312 -16.84 -21.30 -3.35
C GLY A 312 -16.45 -22.38 -2.34
N GLN A 313 -15.26 -22.29 -1.71
CA GLN A 313 -14.84 -23.22 -0.67
C GLN A 313 -15.78 -23.14 0.54
N LYS A 314 -16.15 -24.29 1.11
CA LYS A 314 -16.93 -24.34 2.36
C LYS A 314 -15.97 -24.25 3.54
N ILE A 315 -16.15 -23.26 4.40
CA ILE A 315 -15.32 -23.06 5.60
C ILE A 315 -16.20 -23.03 6.84
N THR A 316 -15.60 -23.26 8.00
CA THR A 316 -16.26 -23.10 9.30
C THR A 316 -15.51 -22.07 10.14
N ILE A 317 -16.22 -21.04 10.60
CA ILE A 317 -15.72 -20.01 11.49
C ILE A 317 -16.17 -20.34 12.90
N ASN A 318 -15.24 -20.40 13.85
CA ASN A 318 -15.53 -20.45 15.29
C ASN A 318 -15.29 -19.04 15.86
N PHE A 319 -16.37 -18.34 16.18
CA PHE A 319 -16.34 -16.99 16.75
C PHE A 319 -16.10 -16.96 18.25
N LYS A 320 -16.08 -18.09 18.96
CA LYS A 320 -15.58 -18.13 20.36
C LYS A 320 -14.06 -18.08 20.40
N GLU A 321 -13.41 -18.74 19.45
CA GLU A 321 -11.96 -18.86 19.38
C GLU A 321 -11.32 -17.88 18.38
N GLY A 322 -12.13 -17.27 17.50
CA GLY A 322 -11.63 -16.40 16.44
C GLY A 322 -10.90 -17.17 15.34
N THR A 323 -11.31 -18.41 15.08
CA THR A 323 -10.61 -19.31 14.15
C THR A 323 -11.43 -19.66 12.92
N ILE A 324 -10.75 -19.98 11.82
CA ILE A 324 -11.36 -20.47 10.57
C ILE A 324 -10.75 -21.81 10.22
N LYS A 325 -11.58 -22.84 10.11
CA LYS A 325 -11.21 -24.16 9.62
C LYS A 325 -11.52 -24.27 8.12
N LEU A 326 -10.49 -24.63 7.35
CA LEU A 326 -10.50 -24.72 5.89
C LEU A 326 -11.00 -26.06 5.35
#